data_AF-A0A933KSL5-F1
#
_entry.id   AF-A0A933KSL5-F1
#
_cell.length_a   1.000
_cell.length_b   1.000
_cell.length_c   1.000
_cell.angle_alpha   90.00
_cell.angle_beta   90.00
_cell.angle_gamma   90.00
#
_symmetry.space_group_name_H-M   'P 1'
#
loop_
_entity.id
_entity.type
_entity.pdbx_description
1 polymer ?
#
loop_
_entity_poly.entity_id
_entity_poly.type
_entity_poly.pdbx_seq_one_letter_code
_entity_poly.pdbx_strand_id
1 'polypeptide(L)'
;MNKSSVSFVYANGFLLLTVVFMPFPTALLGEYLLTDHAAPAVVLYNSVVAVQAVGWILSSGAALRLARDETSAVLVRDGQRNGYFALAAYSLLALIAFWFPLSIAAVTTTLFTYWLVYSLRAT
;
A
#
# COMPACT_ATOMS: atom_id res chain seq x y z
N MET A 1 18.12 -12.18 -9.06
CA MET A 1 17.11 -12.14 -10.14
C MET A 1 17.84 -11.93 -11.47
N ASN A 2 17.74 -12.82 -12.47
CA ASN A 2 18.57 -12.70 -13.69
C ASN A 2 17.80 -12.70 -15.03
N LYS A 3 16.47 -12.58 -15.00
CA LYS A 3 15.63 -12.25 -16.17
C LYS A 3 14.46 -11.40 -15.70
N SER A 4 14.28 -10.21 -16.29
CA SER A 4 13.07 -9.41 -16.08
C SER A 4 11.96 -10.00 -16.94
N SER A 5 10.89 -10.52 -16.33
CA SER A 5 9.71 -10.93 -17.09
C SER A 5 8.87 -9.70 -17.42
N VAL A 6 8.21 -9.72 -18.58
CA VAL A 6 7.27 -8.66 -18.98
C VAL A 6 6.23 -8.41 -17.88
N SER A 7 5.74 -9.46 -17.22
CA SER A 7 4.81 -9.36 -16.09
C SER A 7 5.40 -8.60 -14.89
N PHE A 8 6.69 -8.80 -14.58
CA PHE A 8 7.34 -8.08 -13.48
C PHE A 8 7.53 -6.60 -13.81
N VAL A 9 7.90 -6.27 -15.06
CA VAL A 9 8.04 -4.88 -15.51
C VAL A 9 6.72 -4.12 -15.40
N TYR A 10 5.62 -4.69 -15.88
CA TYR A 10 4.31 -4.04 -15.77
C TYR A 10 3.80 -3.93 -14.33
N ALA A 11 3.97 -4.98 -13.51
CA ALA A 11 3.56 -4.94 -12.11
C ALA A 11 4.34 -3.88 -11.32
N ASN A 12 5.65 -3.78 -11.54
CA ASN A 12 6.48 -2.75 -10.93
C ASN A 12 6.12 -1.35 -11.47
N GLY A 13 5.89 -1.22 -12.78
CA GLY A 13 5.43 0.04 -13.38
C GLY A 13 4.12 0.54 -12.78
N PHE A 14 3.16 -0.36 -12.54
CA PHE A 14 1.91 -0.05 -11.85
C PHE A 14 2.15 0.38 -10.40
N LEU A 15 3.02 -0.31 -9.66
CA LEU A 15 3.40 0.12 -8.31
C LEU A 15 4.00 1.53 -8.31
N LEU A 16 4.94 1.82 -9.22
CA LEU A 16 5.54 3.14 -9.36
C LEU A 16 4.53 4.22 -9.73
N LEU A 17 3.54 3.90 -10.57
CA LEU A 17 2.44 4.82 -10.88
C LEU A 17 1.68 5.24 -9.60
N THR A 18 1.39 4.30 -8.70
CA THR A 18 0.74 4.64 -7.42
C THR A 18 1.61 5.53 -6.53
N VAL A 19 2.93 5.34 -6.57
CA VAL A 19 3.90 6.17 -5.82
C VAL A 19 3.91 7.60 -6.36
N VAL A 20 3.93 7.77 -7.68
CA VAL A 20 3.89 9.09 -8.34
C VAL A 20 2.54 9.79 -8.12
N PHE A 21 1.45 9.02 -7.98
CA PHE A 21 0.12 9.57 -7.70
C PHE A 21 -0.05 10.03 -6.25
N MET A 22 0.70 9.47 -5.30
CA MET A 22 0.60 9.71 -3.85
C MET A 22 0.65 11.19 -3.37
N PRO A 23 1.41 12.12 -4.01
CA PRO A 23 1.40 13.52 -3.61
C PRO A 23 0.02 14.20 -3.70
N PHE A 24 -0.81 13.81 -4.68
CA PHE A 24 -2.15 14.38 -4.86
C PHE A 24 -3.10 14.10 -3.67
N PRO A 25 -3.40 12.84 -3.29
CA PRO A 25 -4.25 12.55 -2.15
C PRO A 25 -3.63 13.03 -0.83
N THR A 26 -2.30 13.15 -0.74
CA THR A 26 -1.62 13.71 0.45
C THR A 26 -1.90 15.20 0.60
N ALA A 27 -1.81 15.96 -0.49
CA ALA A 27 -2.15 17.37 -0.50
C ALA A 27 -3.64 17.57 -0.16
N LEU A 28 -4.52 16.79 -0.78
CA LEU A 28 -5.96 16.83 -0.52
C LEU A 28 -6.28 16.49 0.95
N LEU A 29 -5.62 15.47 1.50
CA LEU A 29 -5.76 15.14 2.92
C LEU A 29 -5.31 16.32 3.79
N GLY A 30 -4.14 16.90 3.53
CA GLY A 30 -3.63 18.03 4.31
C GLY A 30 -4.53 19.28 4.28
N GLU A 31 -5.18 19.53 3.15
CA GLU A 31 -6.09 20.68 2.98
C GLU A 31 -7.43 20.48 3.68
N TYR A 32 -8.01 19.28 3.58
CA TYR A 32 -9.38 19.02 4.04
C TYR A 32 -9.50 18.31 5.39
N LEU A 33 -8.40 17.81 5.98
CA LEU A 33 -8.45 16.99 7.20
C LEU A 33 -9.16 17.66 8.38
N LEU A 34 -8.98 18.97 8.56
CA LEU A 34 -9.55 19.74 9.67
C LEU A 34 -10.81 20.52 9.28
N THR A 35 -11.45 20.14 8.17
CA THR A 35 -12.64 20.79 7.63
C THR A 35 -13.85 19.86 7.71
N ASP A 36 -15.04 20.41 7.46
CA ASP A 36 -16.29 19.64 7.35
C ASP A 36 -16.28 18.63 6.19
N HIS A 37 -15.26 18.68 5.32
CA HIS A 37 -15.08 17.78 4.17
C HIS A 37 -13.91 16.80 4.34
N ALA A 38 -13.53 16.46 5.57
CA ALA A 38 -12.46 15.50 5.85
C ALA A 38 -12.74 14.08 5.31
N ALA A 39 -14.02 13.64 5.31
CA ALA A 39 -14.43 12.31 4.87
C ALA A 39 -13.94 11.94 3.46
N PRO A 40 -14.29 12.66 2.39
CA PRO A 40 -13.83 12.32 1.04
C PRO A 40 -12.30 12.33 0.90
N ALA A 41 -11.60 13.22 1.60
CA ALA A 41 -10.14 13.29 1.55
C ALA A 41 -9.48 12.05 2.18
N VAL A 42 -9.96 11.63 3.36
CA VAL A 42 -9.46 10.44 4.07
C VAL A 42 -9.83 9.15 3.31
N VAL A 43 -11.04 9.08 2.74
CA VAL A 43 -11.48 7.96 1.89
C VAL A 43 -10.57 7.82 0.68
N LEU A 44 -10.34 8.92 -0.05
CA LEU A 44 -9.48 8.91 -1.25
C LEU A 44 -8.05 8.49 -0.89
N TYR A 45 -7.49 9.06 0.17
CA TYR A 45 -6.15 8.71 0.63
C TYR A 45 -6.02 7.21 0.91
N ASN A 46 -6.90 6.64 1.75
CA ASN A 46 -6.86 5.22 2.07
C ASN A 46 -7.14 4.32 0.85
N SER A 47 -7.97 4.79 -0.09
CA SER A 47 -8.23 4.07 -1.35
C SER A 47 -6.97 3.98 -2.21
N VAL A 48 -6.20 5.06 -2.33
CA VAL A 48 -4.93 5.07 -3.07
C VAL A 48 -3.90 4.14 -2.42
N VAL A 49 -3.81 4.15 -1.08
CA VAL A 49 -2.93 3.23 -0.35
C VAL A 49 -3.36 1.77 -0.54
N ALA A 50 -4.67 1.49 -0.57
CA ALA A 50 -5.19 0.16 -0.89
C ALA A 50 -4.81 -0.27 -2.32
N VAL A 51 -4.91 0.64 -3.31
CA VAL A 51 -4.45 0.37 -4.69
C VAL A 51 -2.94 0.13 -4.75
N GLN A 52 -2.15 0.85 -3.96
CA GLN A 52 -0.71 0.60 -3.84
C GLN A 52 -0.43 -0.83 -3.31
N ALA A 53 -1.23 -1.33 -2.36
CA ALA A 53 -1.12 -2.72 -1.89
C ALA A 53 -1.40 -3.74 -3.01
N VAL A 54 -2.31 -3.44 -3.95
CA VAL A 54 -2.49 -4.27 -5.17
C VAL A 54 -1.21 -4.29 -6.00
N GLY A 55 -0.56 -3.14 -6.21
CA GLY A 55 0.73 -3.08 -6.90
C GLY A 55 1.81 -3.94 -6.23
N TRP A 56 1.83 -3.96 -4.90
CA TRP A 56 2.73 -4.82 -4.13
C TRP A 56 2.43 -6.31 -4.33
N ILE A 57 1.16 -6.71 -4.31
CA ILE A 57 0.73 -8.10 -4.54
C ILE A 57 1.11 -8.55 -5.96
N LEU A 58 0.88 -7.72 -6.97
CA LEU A 58 1.22 -8.03 -8.37
C LEU A 58 2.74 -8.16 -8.55
N SER A 59 3.51 -7.24 -7.96
CA SER A 59 4.97 -7.23 -8.08
C SER A 59 5.60 -8.43 -7.36
N SER A 60 5.15 -8.73 -6.14
CA SER A 60 5.60 -9.91 -5.40
C SER A 60 5.19 -11.22 -6.07
N GLY A 61 3.96 -11.34 -6.58
CA GLY A 61 3.51 -12.51 -7.34
C GLY A 61 4.32 -12.74 -8.62
N ALA A 62 4.67 -11.67 -9.35
CA ALA A 62 5.55 -11.75 -10.51
C ALA A 62 7.00 -12.11 -10.12
N ALA A 63 7.48 -11.60 -8.97
CA ALA A 63 8.80 -11.92 -8.44
C ALA A 63 8.92 -13.38 -7.99
N LEU A 64 7.86 -13.99 -7.45
CA LEU A 64 7.86 -15.43 -7.11
C LEU A 64 8.13 -16.33 -8.30
N ARG A 65 7.61 -15.96 -9.49
CA ARG A 65 7.85 -16.70 -10.73
C ARG A 65 9.30 -16.57 -11.23
N LEU A 66 10.07 -15.64 -10.68
CA LEU A 66 11.46 -15.34 -11.02
C LEU A 66 12.44 -15.75 -9.91
N ALA A 67 11.95 -16.24 -8.76
CA ALA A 67 12.77 -16.68 -7.65
C ALA A 67 13.56 -17.93 -8.06
N ARG A 68 14.88 -17.88 -7.91
CA ARG A 68 15.78 -18.98 -8.27
C ARG A 68 15.94 -19.99 -7.14
N ASP A 69 15.88 -19.50 -5.90
CA ASP A 69 16.15 -20.25 -4.67
C ASP A 69 14.91 -20.24 -3.78
N GLU A 70 14.67 -21.36 -3.08
CA GLU A 70 13.50 -21.52 -2.21
C GLU A 70 13.49 -20.51 -1.06
N THR A 71 14.65 -20.17 -0.51
CA THR A 71 14.81 -19.10 0.49
C THR A 71 14.31 -17.75 -0.01
N SER A 72 14.59 -17.41 -1.28
CA SER A 72 14.10 -16.16 -1.89
C SER A 72 12.58 -16.21 -2.11
N ALA A 73 12.05 -17.39 -2.47
CA ALA A 73 10.61 -17.57 -2.66
C ALA A 73 9.83 -17.46 -1.34
N VAL A 74 10.38 -17.93 -0.23
CA VAL A 74 9.77 -17.80 1.11
C VAL A 74 9.67 -16.33 1.52
N LEU A 75 10.76 -15.56 1.38
CA LEU A 75 10.76 -14.13 1.71
C LEU A 75 9.74 -13.34 0.88
N VAL A 76 9.63 -13.62 -0.42
CA VAL A 76 8.67 -12.95 -1.30
C VAL A 76 7.22 -13.37 -0.97
N ARG A 77 6.98 -14.63 -0.58
CA ARG A 77 5.65 -15.11 -0.16
C ARG A 77 5.17 -14.42 1.10
N ASP A 78 6.03 -14.25 2.10
CA ASP A 78 5.69 -13.51 3.31
C ASP A 78 5.39 -12.03 3.00
N GLY A 79 6.20 -11.42 2.12
CA GLY A 79 5.93 -10.08 1.61
C GLY A 79 4.58 -9.96 0.88
N GLN A 80 4.20 -10.98 0.09
CA GLN A 80 2.91 -11.02 -0.60
C GLN A 80 1.73 -11.14 0.37
N ARG A 81 1.86 -11.97 1.43
CA ARG A 81 0.83 -12.11 2.48
C ARG A 81 0.58 -10.80 3.21
N ASN A 82 1.64 -10.04 3.48
CA ASN A 82 1.54 -8.70 4.05
C ASN A 82 0.81 -7.72 3.11
N GLY A 83 0.99 -7.86 1.79
CA GLY A 83 0.25 -7.08 0.79
C GLY A 83 -1.26 -7.29 0.86
N TYR A 84 -1.73 -8.54 1.03
CA TYR A 84 -3.16 -8.82 1.21
C TYR A 84 -3.72 -8.26 2.52
N PHE A 85 -2.95 -8.32 3.60
CA PHE A 85 -3.35 -7.69 4.86
C PHE A 85 -3.46 -6.17 4.71
N ALA A 86 -2.47 -5.53 4.07
CA ALA A 86 -2.50 -4.09 3.81
C ALA A 86 -3.73 -3.72 2.95
N LEU A 87 -3.99 -4.47 1.88
CA LEU A 87 -5.16 -4.25 1.03
C LEU A 87 -6.47 -4.30 1.83
N ALA A 88 -6.66 -5.35 2.63
CA ALA A 88 -7.87 -5.51 3.45
C ALA A 88 -7.99 -4.39 4.50
N ALA A 89 -6.91 -4.10 5.23
CA ALA A 89 -6.89 -3.08 6.27
C ALA A 89 -7.19 -1.68 5.70
N TYR A 90 -6.46 -1.23 4.67
CA TYR A 90 -6.68 0.10 4.10
C TYR A 90 -8.02 0.24 3.37
N SER A 91 -8.54 -0.84 2.77
CA SER A 91 -9.91 -0.83 2.21
C SER A 91 -10.96 -0.66 3.30
N LEU A 92 -10.81 -1.36 4.43
CA LEU A 92 -11.72 -1.21 5.57
C LEU A 92 -11.65 0.21 6.17
N LEU A 93 -10.44 0.76 6.31
CA LEU A 93 -10.25 2.14 6.75
C LEU A 93 -10.91 3.15 5.80
N ALA A 94 -10.81 2.93 4.47
CA ALA A 94 -11.48 3.77 3.49
C ALA A 94 -13.00 3.75 3.66
N LEU A 95 -13.60 2.60 3.96
CA LEU A 95 -15.05 2.51 4.22
C LEU A 95 -15.42 3.22 5.53
N ILE A 96 -14.69 2.97 6.62
CA ILE A 96 -15.00 3.54 7.94
C ILE A 96 -14.77 5.07 7.98
N ALA A 97 -13.88 5.59 7.13
CA ALA A 97 -13.58 7.02 7.02
C ALA A 97 -14.81 7.88 6.68
N PHE A 98 -15.87 7.29 6.13
CA PHE A 98 -17.11 8.01 5.88
C PHE A 98 -17.79 8.52 7.16
N TRP A 99 -17.65 7.76 8.27
CA TRP A 99 -18.25 8.12 9.56
C TRP A 99 -17.26 8.80 10.51
N PHE A 100 -15.98 8.38 10.50
CA PHE A 100 -14.98 8.83 11.47
C PHE A 100 -13.66 9.23 10.80
N PRO A 101 -13.64 10.27 9.94
CA PRO A 101 -12.47 10.60 9.14
C PRO A 101 -11.23 10.93 9.96
N LEU A 102 -11.39 11.71 11.04
CA LEU A 102 -10.26 12.12 11.88
C LEU A 102 -9.63 10.94 12.62
N SER A 103 -10.47 10.08 13.20
CA SER A 103 -10.02 8.85 13.87
C SER A 103 -9.31 7.93 12.89
N ILE A 104 -9.83 7.79 11.68
CA ILE A 104 -9.21 6.96 10.65
C ILE A 104 -7.88 7.56 10.19
N ALA A 105 -7.78 8.87 10.00
CA ALA A 105 -6.51 9.52 9.68
C ALA A 105 -5.43 9.20 10.74
N ALA A 106 -5.77 9.30 12.03
CA ALA A 106 -4.84 8.95 13.12
C ALA A 106 -4.44 7.46 13.11
N VAL A 107 -5.40 6.55 12.85
CA VAL A 107 -5.13 5.12 12.72
C VAL A 107 -4.23 4.84 11.52
N THR A 108 -4.51 5.45 10.36
CA THR A 108 -3.71 5.32 9.14
C THR A 108 -2.27 5.80 9.37
N THR A 109 -2.07 6.93 10.05
CA THR A 109 -0.72 7.42 10.42
C THR A 109 0.01 6.42 11.32
N THR A 110 -0.67 5.90 12.34
CA THR A 110 -0.10 4.91 13.27
C THR A 110 0.29 3.62 12.53
N LEU A 111 -0.56 3.17 11.61
CA LEU A 111 -0.32 1.98 10.81
C LEU A 111 0.90 2.18 9.88
N PHE A 112 1.06 3.38 9.30
CA PHE A 112 2.23 3.72 8.50
C PHE A 112 3.52 3.64 9.32
N THR A 113 3.53 4.21 10.54
CA THR A 113 4.66 4.10 11.46
C THR A 113 4.95 2.65 11.84
N TYR A 114 3.93 1.86 12.13
CA TYR A 114 4.06 0.44 12.44
C TYR A 114 4.74 -0.32 11.29
N TRP A 115 4.27 -0.14 10.05
CA TRP A 115 4.84 -0.79 8.87
C TRP A 115 6.29 -0.37 8.61
N LEU A 116 6.61 0.91 8.80
CA LEU A 116 7.96 1.43 8.65
C LEU A 116 8.91 0.81 9.69
N VAL A 117 8.49 0.72 10.95
CA VAL A 117 9.31 0.09 11.99
C VAL A 117 9.46 -1.41 11.73
N TYR A 118 8.38 -2.06 11.31
CA TYR A 118 8.40 -3.48 10.96
C TYR A 118 9.34 -3.78 9.79
N SER A 119 9.33 -2.97 8.73
CA SER A 119 10.21 -3.17 7.57
C SER A 119 11.68 -2.93 7.89
N LEU A 120 12.00 -1.93 8.72
CA LEU A 120 13.37 -1.67 9.18
C LEU A 120 13.92 -2.79 10.07
N ARG A 121 13.08 -3.45 10.87
CA ARG A 121 13.49 -4.59 11.70
C ARG A 121 13.58 -5.90 10.93
N ALA A 122 12.91 -5.99 9.79
CA ALA A 122 12.91 -7.18 8.93
C ALA A 122 14.09 -7.22 7.94
N THR A 123 14.88 -6.14 7.86
CA THR A 123 16.13 -6.03 7.08
C THR A 123 17.33 -6.37 7.94
#